data_AF-A0A6N7M4B6-F1
#
_entry.id   AF-A0A6N7M4B6-F1
#
_cell.length_a   1.000
_cell.length_b   1.000
_cell.length_c   1.000
_cell.angle_alpha   90.00
_cell.angle_beta   90.00
_cell.angle_gamma   90.00
#
_symmetry.space_group_name_H-M   'P 1'
#
loop_
_entity.id
_entity.type
_entity.pdbx_description
1 polymer ?
#
loop_
_entity_poly.entity_id
_entity_poly.type
_entity_poly.pdbx_seq_one_letter_code
_entity_poly.pdbx_strand_id
1 'polypeptide(L)' 'FREYQEYEKGYLPQTLLECKNLRTGHRTIITFDEITFDSGLKERLFTEKTLMRSKW' A
#
# COMPACT_ATOMS: atom_id res chain seq x y z
N PHE A 1 -4.75 12.18 18.68
CA PHE A 1 -5.14 12.68 17.35
C PHE A 1 -5.70 11.52 16.55
N ARG A 2 -7.00 11.53 16.27
CA ARG A 2 -7.60 10.70 15.21
C ARG A 2 -8.34 11.69 14.33
N GLU A 3 -7.66 12.17 13.31
CA GLU A 3 -8.30 12.93 12.24
C GLU A 3 -9.16 11.95 11.45
N TYR A 4 -10.46 12.16 11.49
CA TYR A 4 -11.39 11.54 10.55
C TYR A 4 -11.27 12.32 9.24
N GLN A 5 -10.73 11.69 8.21
CA GLN A 5 -10.84 12.21 6.84
C GLN A 5 -12.11 11.63 6.22
N GLU A 6 -13.06 12.48 5.85
CA GLU A 6 -14.18 12.08 4.99
C GLU A 6 -13.66 11.88 3.57
N TYR A 7 -13.98 10.73 2.95
CA TYR A 7 -13.50 10.39 1.60
C TYR A 7 -14.63 10.45 0.58
N GLU A 8 -14.40 11.23 -0.48
CA GLU A 8 -15.32 11.59 -1.56
C GLU A 8 -15.88 10.38 -2.36
N LYS A 9 -15.21 9.21 -2.29
CA LYS A 9 -15.62 7.95 -2.94
C LYS A 9 -15.80 6.76 -1.98
N GLY A 10 -15.68 6.97 -0.67
CA GLY A 10 -15.84 5.91 0.34
C GLY A 10 -14.67 4.93 0.51
N TYR A 11 -13.57 5.08 -0.23
CA TYR A 11 -12.35 4.30 -0.02
C TYR A 11 -11.48 4.95 1.06
N LEU A 12 -11.16 4.21 2.12
CA LEU A 12 -10.22 4.63 3.17
C LEU A 12 -8.81 4.11 2.84
N PRO A 13 -7.90 4.94 2.31
CA PRO A 13 -6.51 4.55 2.10
C PRO A 13 -5.77 4.38 3.42
N GLN A 14 -4.98 3.31 3.53
CA GLN A 14 -3.99 3.19 4.59
C GLN A 14 -2.69 3.85 4.13
N THR A 15 -2.40 5.05 4.64
CA THR A 15 -1.21 5.83 4.26
C THR A 15 0.01 5.54 5.14
N LEU A 16 -0.22 5.03 6.35
CA LEU A 16 0.83 4.70 7.31
C LEU A 16 0.46 3.42 8.06
N LEU A 17 1.41 2.49 8.13
CA LEU A 17 1.34 1.33 9.00
C LEU A 17 2.61 1.24 9.84
N GLU A 18 2.44 1.21 11.14
CA GLU A 18 3.53 1.05 12.09
C GLU A 18 3.35 -0.27 12.86
N CYS A 19 4.35 -1.14 12.76
CA CYS A 19 4.37 -2.44 13.39
C CYS A 19 5.56 -2.54 14.35
N LYS A 20 5.29 -2.96 15.59
CA LYS A 20 6.33 -3.26 16.58
C LYS A 20 6.28 -4.74 16.94
N ASN A 21 7.41 -5.43 16.77
CA ASN A 21 7.57 -6.77 17.30
C ASN A 21 7.76 -6.67 18.82
N LEU A 22 6.78 -7.12 19.60
CA LEU A 22 6.83 -7.03 21.06
C LEU A 22 7.87 -7.96 21.69
N ARG A 23 8.27 -9.03 21.00
CA ARG A 23 9.27 -9.99 21.48
C ARG A 23 10.70 -9.50 21.25
N THR A 24 10.99 -8.92 20.09
CA THR A 24 12.35 -8.48 19.72
C THR A 24 12.57 -6.97 19.83
N GLY A 25 11.51 -6.19 20.02
CA GLY A 25 11.57 -4.73 20.05
C GLY A 25 11.71 -4.05 18.69
N HIS A 26 11.91 -4.81 17.60
CA HIS A 26 12.05 -4.26 16.26
C HIS A 26 10.80 -3.50 15.82
N ARG A 27 11.00 -2.39 15.11
CA ARG A 27 9.94 -1.54 14.58
C ARG A 27 10.07 -1.42 13.08
N THR A 28 8.96 -1.58 12.39
CA THR A 28 8.85 -1.39 10.95
C THR A 28 7.78 -0.34 10.72
N ILE A 29 8.11 0.65 9.89
CA ILE A 29 7.19 1.71 9.46
C ILE A 29 7.04 1.57 7.95
N ILE A 30 5.79 1.52 7.48
CA ILE A 30 5.43 1.47 6.08
C ILE A 30 4.63 2.72 5.76
N THR A 31 5.14 3.54 4.85
CA THR A 31 4.47 4.72 4.30
C THR A 31 3.99 4.41 2.89
N PHE A 32 2.79 4.86 2.54
CA PHE A 32 2.22 4.72 1.21
C PHE A 32 1.96 6.12 0.63
N ASP A 33 2.63 6.42 -0.48
CA ASP A 33 2.44 7.63 -1.27
C ASP A 33 1.75 7.29 -2.60
N GLU A 34 1.17 8.29 -3.27
CA GLU A 34 0.57 8.18 -4.62
C GLU A 34 -0.52 7.09 -4.79
N ILE A 35 -1.32 6.85 -3.75
CA ILE A 35 -2.39 5.84 -3.78
C ILE A 35 -3.46 6.22 -4.81
N THR A 36 -3.66 5.35 -5.80
CA THR A 36 -4.69 5.52 -6.84
C THR A 36 -5.61 4.29 -6.86
N PHE A 37 -6.92 4.52 -6.79
CA PHE A 37 -7.96 3.49 -6.92
C PHE A 37 -8.47 3.42 -8.37
N ASP A 38 -9.01 2.26 -8.77
CA ASP A 38 -9.63 2.04 -10.08
C ASP A 38 -8.73 2.44 -11.28
N SER A 39 -7.41 2.28 -11.17
CA SER A 39 -6.43 2.72 -12.17
C SER A 39 -6.42 1.92 -13.48
N GLY A 40 -7.35 0.97 -13.66
CA GLY A 40 -7.46 0.17 -14.88
C GLY A 40 -6.36 -0.90 -15.02
N LEU A 41 -5.83 -1.42 -13.91
CA LEU A 41 -4.87 -2.53 -13.92
C LEU A 41 -5.43 -3.74 -14.67
N LYS A 42 -4.60 -4.33 -15.53
CA LYS A 42 -4.96 -5.48 -16.37
C LYS A 42 -4.39 -6.76 -15.77
N GLU A 43 -5.12 -7.87 -15.89
CA GLU A 43 -4.73 -9.16 -15.31
C GLU A 43 -3.33 -9.65 -15.71
N ARG A 44 -2.90 -9.33 -16.94
CA ARG A 44 -1.53 -9.62 -17.42
C ARG A 44 -0.41 -9.05 -16.54
N LEU A 45 -0.68 -8.01 -15.74
CA LEU A 45 0.29 -7.43 -14.82
C LEU A 45 0.63 -8.39 -13.65
N PHE A 46 -0.28 -9.30 -13.31
CA PHE A 46 -0.14 -10.23 -12.18
C PHE A 46 0.39 -11.60 -12.60
N THR A 47 1.39 -11.62 -13.48
CA THR A 47 2.03 -12.86 -13.94
C THR A 47 3.53 -12.84 -13.65
N GLU A 48 4.13 -14.00 -13.40
CA GLU A 48 5.59 -14.14 -13.20
C GLU A 48 6.37 -13.57 -14.38
N LYS A 49 5.85 -13.74 -15.60
CA LYS A 49 6.45 -13.20 -16.82
C LYS A 49 6.57 -11.67 -16.78
N THR A 50 5.64 -10.98 -16.13
CA THR A 50 5.70 -9.53 -15.97
C THR A 50 6.84 -9.15 -15.02
N LEU A 51 7.02 -9.88 -13.91
CA LEU A 51 8.15 -9.66 -12.99
C LEU A 51 9.51 -9.84 -13.70
N MET A 52 9.63 -10.86 -14.55
CA MET A 52 10.87 -11.16 -15.29
C MET A 52 11.19 -10.17 -16.41
N ARG A 53 10.22 -9.35 -16.84
CA ARG A 53 10.39 -8.36 -17.91
C ARG A 53 10.75 -6.97 -17.39
N SER A 54 10.41 -6.68 -16.15
CA SER A 54 10.75 -5.41 -15.51
C SER A 54 12.25 -5.40 -15.20
N LYS A 55 13.00 -4.53 -15.88
CA LYS A 55 14.35 -4.18 -15.45
C LYS A 55 14.22 -3.31 -14.19
N TRP A 56 14.90 -3.71 -13.14
CA TRP A 56 15.09 -2.93 -11.92
C TRP A 56 16.16 -1.87 -12.16
#